data_AF-A0A7S2LYK7-F1
#
_entry.id   AF-A0A7S2LYK7-F1
#
_cell.length_a   1.000
_cell.length_b   1.000
_cell.length_c   1.000
_cell.angle_alpha   90.00
_cell.angle_beta   90.00
_cell.angle_gamma   90.00
#
_symmetry.space_group_name_H-M   'P 1'
#
loop_
_entity.id
_entity.type
_entity.pdbx_description
1 polymer ?
#
loop_
_entity_poly.entity_id
_entity_poly.type
_entity_poly.pdbx_seq_one_letter_code
_entity_poly.pdbx_strand_id
1 'polypeptide(L)'
;MKYKDGSEYDGEWAAKKMHGRGKYTWPDGAVYVGEFAEGKQHGAGTFTSMWQLYRYQGGWRYGKRHGKGERAWFWNFFEFEVEFGDGQLVHQVVASTSWFALLFGMIVDVIIYRCLWRRRFGLVYVLFYFWMGMRVARRVGRFESDLNWVKELKMS
;
A
#
# COMPACT_ATOMS: atom_id res chain seq x y z
N MET A 1 -15.80 -23.48 -4.14
CA MET A 1 -16.92 -23.49 -3.19
C MET A 1 -17.45 -22.08 -3.04
N LYS A 2 -18.74 -21.85 -3.34
CA LYS A 2 -19.41 -20.58 -3.11
C LYS A 2 -20.18 -20.65 -1.79
N TYR A 3 -20.04 -19.62 -0.97
CA TYR A 3 -20.69 -19.52 0.32
C TYR A 3 -21.97 -18.67 0.22
N LYS A 4 -22.86 -18.83 1.20
CA LYS A 4 -24.13 -18.09 1.25
C LYS A 4 -23.94 -16.57 1.44
N ASP A 5 -22.79 -16.17 1.98
CA ASP A 5 -22.41 -14.76 2.16
C ASP A 5 -21.91 -14.10 0.86
N GLY A 6 -21.82 -14.84 -0.25
CA GLY A 6 -21.32 -14.35 -1.53
C GLY A 6 -19.81 -14.51 -1.70
N SER A 7 -19.09 -14.99 -0.68
CA SER A 7 -17.67 -15.30 -0.82
C SER A 7 -17.47 -16.59 -1.64
N GLU A 8 -16.31 -16.70 -2.28
CA GLU A 8 -15.94 -17.86 -3.08
C GLU A 8 -14.52 -18.28 -2.77
N TYR A 9 -14.32 -19.57 -2.55
CA TYR A 9 -13.00 -20.15 -2.41
C TYR A 9 -12.75 -21.22 -3.47
N ASP A 10 -11.64 -21.11 -4.18
CA ASP A 10 -11.18 -22.07 -5.16
C ASP A 10 -9.75 -22.50 -4.80
N GLY A 11 -9.58 -23.73 -4.34
CA GLY A 11 -8.30 -24.20 -3.82
C GLY A 11 -8.40 -25.51 -3.07
N GLU A 12 -7.30 -25.88 -2.43
CA GLU A 12 -7.17 -27.13 -1.70
C GLU A 12 -7.90 -27.09 -0.33
N TRP A 13 -8.30 -28.28 0.13
CA TRP A 13 -9.03 -28.44 1.38
C TRP A 13 -8.40 -29.55 2.22
N ALA A 14 -8.24 -29.29 3.52
CA ALA A 14 -7.81 -30.29 4.50
C ALA A 14 -8.64 -30.14 5.77
N ALA A 15 -9.07 -31.27 6.35
CA ALA A 15 -9.89 -31.29 7.58
C ALA A 15 -11.11 -30.33 7.55
N LYS A 16 -11.79 -30.24 6.39
CA LYS A 16 -12.93 -29.33 6.13
C LYS A 16 -12.61 -27.83 6.25
N LYS A 17 -11.32 -27.46 6.20
CA LYS A 17 -10.84 -26.07 6.19
C LYS A 17 -10.04 -25.81 4.92
N MET A 18 -9.99 -24.54 4.51
CA MET A 18 -9.11 -24.09 3.41
C MET A 18 -7.66 -24.37 3.79
N HIS A 19 -6.92 -25.00 2.87
CA HIS A 19 -5.53 -25.42 3.08
C HIS A 19 -4.75 -25.34 1.78
N GLY A 20 -3.42 -25.44 1.82
CA GLY A 20 -2.59 -25.49 0.62
C GLY A 20 -2.70 -24.20 -0.20
N ARG A 21 -2.64 -24.31 -1.53
CA ARG A 21 -2.81 -23.14 -2.42
C ARG A 21 -4.28 -22.93 -2.75
N GLY A 22 -4.68 -21.67 -2.78
CA GLY A 22 -6.02 -21.30 -3.18
C GLY A 22 -6.21 -19.84 -3.54
N LYS A 23 -7.42 -19.55 -3.98
CA LYS A 23 -7.95 -18.25 -4.31
C LYS A 23 -9.22 -18.02 -3.51
N TYR A 24 -9.23 -16.97 -2.71
CA TYR A 24 -10.41 -16.53 -1.98
C TYR A 24 -10.88 -15.19 -2.56
N THR A 25 -12.15 -15.14 -2.94
CA THR A 25 -12.84 -13.94 -3.42
C THR A 25 -13.83 -13.52 -2.34
N TRP A 26 -13.69 -12.31 -1.83
CA TRP A 26 -14.62 -11.74 -0.88
C TRP A 26 -15.91 -11.26 -1.58
N PRO A 27 -17.02 -11.11 -0.84
CA PRO A 27 -18.28 -10.62 -1.40
C PRO A 27 -18.17 -9.19 -1.97
N ASP A 28 -17.22 -8.40 -1.45
CA ASP A 28 -16.91 -7.07 -1.96
C ASP A 28 -16.13 -7.12 -3.29
N GLY A 29 -15.72 -8.30 -3.77
CA GLY A 29 -14.93 -8.45 -4.99
C GLY A 29 -13.42 -8.32 -4.81
N ALA A 30 -12.94 -8.09 -3.59
CA ALA A 30 -11.51 -8.27 -3.30
C ALA A 30 -11.11 -9.74 -3.51
N VAL A 31 -9.84 -9.97 -3.82
CA VAL A 31 -9.31 -11.29 -4.14
C VAL A 31 -7.97 -11.51 -3.45
N TYR A 32 -7.79 -12.69 -2.86
CA TYR A 32 -6.51 -13.16 -2.35
C TYR A 32 -6.14 -14.46 -3.05
N VAL A 33 -4.90 -14.55 -3.50
CA VAL A 33 -4.32 -15.75 -4.11
C VAL A 33 -3.03 -16.07 -3.37
N GLY A 34 -2.95 -17.24 -2.76
CA GLY A 34 -1.78 -17.62 -1.98
C GLY A 34 -2.00 -18.90 -1.20
N GLU A 35 -1.20 -19.06 -0.16
CA GLU A 35 -1.29 -20.22 0.72
C GLU A 35 -2.32 -20.01 1.83
N PHE A 36 -2.90 -21.13 2.28
CA PHE A 36 -3.88 -21.21 3.34
C PHE A 36 -3.48 -22.31 4.33
N ALA A 37 -3.69 -22.04 5.62
CA ALA A 37 -3.51 -23.01 6.68
C ALA A 37 -4.60 -22.81 7.74
N GLU A 38 -5.21 -23.90 8.23
CA GLU A 38 -6.27 -23.87 9.23
C GLU A 38 -7.44 -22.93 8.88
N GLY A 39 -7.75 -22.79 7.58
CA GLY A 39 -8.84 -21.92 7.11
C GLY A 39 -8.48 -20.43 7.04
N LYS A 40 -7.20 -20.05 7.20
CA LYS A 40 -6.73 -18.67 7.16
C LYS A 40 -5.60 -18.49 6.14
N GLN A 41 -5.42 -17.27 5.64
CA GLN A 41 -4.28 -16.93 4.78
C GLN A 41 -2.97 -17.17 5.54
N HIS A 42 -2.02 -17.80 4.87
CA HIS A 42 -0.71 -18.15 5.40
C HIS A 42 0.36 -18.06 4.31
N GLY A 43 1.63 -18.08 4.69
CA GLY A 43 2.75 -18.15 3.76
C GLY A 43 2.81 -16.95 2.81
N ALA A 44 3.19 -17.20 1.56
CA ALA A 44 3.22 -16.15 0.53
C ALA A 44 1.85 -16.02 -0.15
N GLY A 45 1.43 -14.77 -0.40
CA GLY A 45 0.17 -14.51 -1.07
C GLY A 45 0.02 -13.07 -1.59
N THR A 46 -0.85 -12.94 -2.58
CA THR A 46 -1.18 -11.67 -3.23
C THR A 46 -2.62 -11.32 -2.95
N PHE A 47 -2.83 -10.18 -2.30
CA PHE A 47 -4.14 -9.56 -2.13
C PHE A 47 -4.34 -8.46 -3.17
N THR A 48 -5.54 -8.40 -3.73
CA THR A 48 -5.98 -7.43 -4.71
C THR A 48 -7.32 -6.87 -4.25
N SER A 49 -7.42 -5.55 -4.10
CA SER A 49 -8.69 -4.93 -3.73
C SER A 49 -9.71 -5.04 -4.87
N MET A 50 -11.00 -4.90 -4.53
CA MET A 50 -12.12 -4.92 -5.49
C MET A 50 -11.86 -4.07 -6.73
N TRP A 51 -11.40 -2.83 -6.52
CA TRP A 51 -11.18 -1.86 -7.59
C TRP A 51 -9.86 -2.07 -8.34
N GLN A 52 -9.07 -3.10 -8.00
CA GLN A 52 -7.73 -3.35 -8.53
C GLN A 52 -6.75 -2.19 -8.30
N LEU A 53 -7.14 -1.21 -7.47
CA LEU A 53 -6.36 -0.01 -7.18
C LEU A 53 -5.30 -0.26 -6.11
N TYR A 54 -5.46 -1.31 -5.31
CA TYR A 54 -4.50 -1.69 -4.30
C TYR A 54 -4.17 -3.17 -4.48
N ARG A 55 -2.89 -3.45 -4.66
CA ARG A 55 -2.35 -4.80 -4.66
C ARG A 55 -1.30 -4.89 -3.59
N TYR A 56 -1.29 -5.99 -2.84
CA TYR A 56 -0.27 -6.33 -1.88
C TYR A 56 0.25 -7.72 -2.21
N GLN A 57 1.56 -7.86 -2.39
CA GLN A 57 2.21 -9.15 -2.56
C GLN A 57 3.19 -9.35 -1.43
N GLY A 58 2.97 -10.41 -0.66
CA GLY A 58 3.74 -10.57 0.55
C GLY A 58 3.43 -11.79 1.42
N GLY A 59 3.99 -11.76 2.62
CA GLY A 59 3.80 -12.75 3.65
C GLY A 59 2.48 -12.56 4.41
N TRP A 60 1.93 -13.70 4.84
CA TRP A 60 0.68 -13.82 5.56
C TRP A 60 0.84 -14.81 6.71
N ARG A 61 0.28 -14.45 7.88
CA ARG A 61 0.28 -15.30 9.06
C ARG A 61 -1.04 -15.15 9.81
N TYR A 62 -1.77 -16.26 9.96
CA TYR A 62 -3.06 -16.32 10.64
C TYR A 62 -4.09 -15.29 10.12
N GLY A 63 -4.12 -15.08 8.81
CA GLY A 63 -5.03 -14.14 8.16
C GLY A 63 -4.61 -12.67 8.23
N LYS A 64 -3.41 -12.37 8.74
CA LYS A 64 -2.84 -11.03 8.79
C LYS A 64 -1.60 -10.93 7.90
N ARG A 65 -1.39 -9.77 7.29
CA ARG A 65 -0.16 -9.44 6.55
C ARG A 65 1.05 -9.47 7.50
N HIS A 66 2.16 -10.05 7.07
CA HIS A 66 3.34 -10.24 7.92
C HIS A 66 4.62 -10.47 7.11
N GLY A 67 5.65 -9.65 7.35
CA GLY A 67 6.94 -9.77 6.68
C GLY A 67 7.65 -8.44 6.49
N LYS A 68 8.91 -8.49 6.06
CA LYS A 68 9.74 -7.32 5.71
C LYS A 68 10.04 -7.34 4.22
N GLY A 69 9.99 -6.17 3.56
CA GLY A 69 10.26 -6.06 2.12
C GLY A 69 9.11 -6.53 1.24
N GLU A 70 7.88 -6.45 1.77
CA GLU A 70 6.65 -6.74 1.05
C GLU A 70 6.40 -5.64 0.02
N ARG A 71 5.66 -5.91 -1.06
CA ARG A 71 5.36 -4.89 -2.06
C ARG A 71 3.88 -4.56 -2.13
N ALA A 72 3.58 -3.27 -2.15
CA ALA A 72 2.25 -2.75 -2.38
C ALA A 72 2.24 -1.84 -3.60
N TRP A 73 1.23 -2.00 -4.46
CA TRP A 73 0.99 -1.12 -5.60
C TRP A 73 -0.29 -0.34 -5.38
N PHE A 74 -0.22 0.97 -5.60
CA PHE A 74 -1.39 1.83 -5.72
C PHE A 74 -1.56 2.26 -7.18
N TRP A 75 -2.78 2.10 -7.70
CA TRP A 75 -3.13 2.36 -9.11
C TRP A 75 -2.25 1.61 -10.12
N ASN A 76 -1.61 0.51 -9.68
CA ASN A 76 -0.58 -0.24 -10.42
C ASN A 76 0.67 0.58 -10.80
N PHE A 77 0.77 1.84 -10.37
CA PHE A 77 1.81 2.77 -10.81
C PHE A 77 2.76 3.16 -9.68
N PHE A 78 2.25 3.25 -8.45
CA PHE A 78 3.07 3.59 -7.29
C PHE A 78 3.41 2.33 -6.52
N GLU A 79 4.67 1.90 -6.60
CA GLU A 79 5.21 0.78 -5.84
C GLU A 79 5.79 1.25 -4.51
N PHE A 80 5.42 0.56 -3.45
CA PHE A 80 5.89 0.80 -2.10
C PHE A 80 6.46 -0.49 -1.52
N GLU A 81 7.61 -0.36 -0.87
CA GLU A 81 8.11 -1.38 0.03
C GLU A 81 7.44 -1.17 1.38
N VAL A 82 6.80 -2.22 1.89
CA VAL A 82 6.06 -2.19 3.14
C VAL A 82 6.57 -3.26 4.10
N GLU A 83 6.50 -2.96 5.38
CA GLU A 83 6.82 -3.88 6.47
C GLU A 83 5.60 -4.01 7.37
N PHE A 84 5.18 -5.25 7.63
CA PHE A 84 4.05 -5.56 8.50
C PHE A 84 4.50 -6.33 9.74
N GLY A 85 4.22 -5.77 10.92
CA GLY A 85 4.37 -6.39 12.23
C GLY A 85 2.99 -6.65 12.85
N ASP A 86 2.70 -7.90 13.20
CA ASP A 86 1.42 -8.32 13.82
C ASP A 86 0.12 -7.90 13.09
N GLY A 87 0.22 -7.72 11.76
CA GLY A 87 -0.87 -7.27 10.90
C GLY A 87 -1.03 -5.75 10.79
N GLN A 88 -0.18 -4.98 11.46
CA GLN A 88 -0.12 -3.53 11.36
C GLN A 88 1.04 -3.10 10.46
N LEU A 89 0.83 -2.03 9.70
CA LEU A 89 1.88 -1.42 8.89
C LEU A 89 2.88 -0.74 9.82
N VAL A 90 4.13 -1.21 9.82
CA VAL A 90 5.21 -0.68 10.67
C VAL A 90 6.07 0.31 9.88
N HIS A 91 6.34 0.01 8.61
CA HIS A 91 7.20 0.81 7.75
C HIS A 91 6.65 0.84 6.32
N GLN A 92 6.78 1.99 5.64
CA GLN A 92 6.43 2.15 4.23
C GLN A 92 7.46 3.08 3.57
N VAL A 93 8.13 2.61 2.53
CA VAL A 93 9.05 3.38 1.69
C VAL A 93 8.55 3.37 0.26
N VAL A 94 8.67 4.49 -0.45
CA VAL A 94 8.42 4.52 -1.89
C VAL A 94 9.56 3.75 -2.58
N ALA A 95 9.25 2.59 -3.18
CA ALA A 95 10.25 1.70 -3.76
C ALA A 95 10.79 2.25 -5.08
N SER A 96 9.95 2.97 -5.83
CA SER A 96 10.35 3.66 -7.04
C SER A 96 9.67 5.02 -7.14
N THR A 97 10.42 6.10 -6.98
CA THR A 97 10.02 7.39 -7.58
C THR A 97 10.26 7.26 -9.08
N SER A 98 9.28 6.70 -9.80
CA SER A 98 9.34 6.67 -11.26
C SER A 98 9.49 8.11 -11.76
N TRP A 99 10.48 8.37 -12.62
CA TRP A 99 10.61 9.69 -13.25
C TRP A 99 9.32 10.09 -13.97
N PHE A 100 8.52 9.13 -14.42
CA PHE A 100 7.18 9.37 -14.95
C PHE A 100 6.20 9.90 -13.90
N ALA A 101 6.30 9.56 -12.62
CA ALA A 101 5.45 10.15 -11.57
C ALA A 101 5.78 11.63 -11.35
N LEU A 102 7.07 11.98 -11.39
CA LEU A 102 7.52 13.37 -11.33
C LEU A 102 7.10 14.14 -12.58
N LEU A 103 7.23 13.53 -13.76
CA LEU A 103 6.82 14.13 -15.03
C LEU A 103 5.30 14.26 -15.16
N PHE A 104 4.52 13.27 -14.68
CA PHE A 104 3.06 13.29 -14.72
C PHE A 104 2.50 14.29 -13.70
N GLY A 105 3.13 14.42 -12.52
CA GLY A 105 2.88 15.54 -11.60
C GLY A 105 3.10 16.87 -12.30
N MET A 106 4.24 17.06 -12.97
CA MET A 106 4.54 18.27 -13.73
C MET A 106 3.59 18.51 -14.92
N ILE A 107 3.12 17.47 -15.61
CA ILE A 107 2.20 17.59 -16.76
C ILE A 107 0.77 17.90 -16.29
N VAL A 108 0.29 17.22 -15.23
CA VAL A 108 -1.00 17.51 -14.61
C VAL A 108 -0.98 18.93 -14.02
N ASP A 109 0.14 19.36 -13.43
CA ASP A 109 0.34 20.74 -12.98
C ASP A 109 0.32 21.73 -14.15
N VAL A 110 0.98 21.45 -15.27
CA VAL A 110 0.97 22.35 -16.45
C VAL A 110 -0.41 22.43 -17.10
N ILE A 111 -1.16 21.33 -17.15
CA ILE A 111 -2.53 21.29 -17.71
C ILE A 111 -3.51 22.00 -16.77
N ILE A 112 -3.47 21.70 -15.47
CA ILE A 112 -4.29 22.37 -14.45
C ILE A 112 -3.94 23.87 -14.39
N TYR A 113 -2.67 24.24 -14.46
CA TYR A 113 -2.25 25.64 -14.51
C TYR A 113 -2.74 26.32 -15.79
N ARG A 114 -2.66 25.68 -16.96
CA ARG A 114 -3.23 26.20 -18.21
C ARG A 114 -4.75 26.34 -18.17
N CYS A 115 -5.46 25.46 -17.44
CA CYS A 115 -6.90 25.51 -17.27
C CYS A 115 -7.36 26.54 -16.21
N LEU A 116 -6.65 26.65 -15.08
CA LEU A 116 -6.99 27.55 -13.97
C LEU A 116 -6.44 28.97 -14.15
N TRP A 117 -5.40 29.17 -14.98
CA TRP A 117 -4.85 30.50 -15.28
C TRP A 117 -5.75 31.35 -16.19
N ARG A 118 -6.92 30.86 -16.59
CA ARG A 118 -7.99 31.70 -17.15
C ARG A 118 -8.90 32.34 -16.08
N ARG A 119 -8.77 31.99 -14.80
CA ARG A 119 -9.60 32.54 -13.70
C ARG A 119 -8.76 32.88 -12.46
N ARG A 120 -7.98 33.97 -12.53
CA ARG A 120 -7.64 34.90 -11.43
C ARG A 120 -7.26 34.37 -10.01
N PHE A 121 -6.76 33.15 -9.84
CA PHE A 121 -6.39 32.59 -8.51
C PHE A 121 -4.94 32.02 -8.41
N GLY A 122 -4.04 32.40 -9.32
CA GLY A 122 -2.68 31.83 -9.38
C GLY A 122 -1.82 32.03 -8.13
N LEU A 123 -1.93 33.19 -7.46
CA LEU A 123 -1.09 33.49 -6.29
C LEU A 123 -1.43 32.62 -5.06
N VAL A 124 -2.73 32.32 -4.87
CA VAL A 124 -3.20 31.47 -3.75
C VAL A 124 -2.73 30.02 -3.93
N TYR A 125 -2.72 29.54 -5.18
CA TYR A 125 -2.26 28.19 -5.51
C TYR A 125 -0.76 28.01 -5.26
N VAL A 126 0.08 28.95 -5.71
CA VAL A 126 1.54 28.92 -5.48
C VAL A 126 1.86 28.96 -3.98
N LEU A 127 1.17 29.81 -3.21
CA LEU A 127 1.35 29.89 -1.76
C LEU A 127 0.87 28.63 -1.04
N PHE A 128 -0.20 27.98 -1.51
CA PHE A 128 -0.69 26.71 -0.97
C PHE A 128 0.32 25.57 -1.16
N TYR A 129 0.89 25.43 -2.37
CA TYR A 129 1.89 24.39 -2.64
C TYR A 129 3.24 24.67 -1.95
N PHE A 130 3.65 25.93 -1.85
CA PHE A 130 4.82 26.31 -1.06
C PHE A 130 4.63 26.01 0.43
N TRP A 131 3.45 26.30 0.98
CA TRP A 131 3.09 25.96 2.35
C TRP A 131 3.00 24.44 2.59
N MET A 132 2.44 23.69 1.64
CA MET A 132 2.36 22.23 1.71
C MET A 132 3.75 21.59 1.62
N GLY A 133 4.62 22.07 0.73
CA GLY A 133 6.03 21.68 0.64
C GLY A 133 6.79 21.96 1.94
N MET A 134 6.61 23.13 2.55
CA MET A 134 7.20 23.44 3.86
C MET A 134 6.66 22.56 4.99
N ARG A 135 5.38 22.15 4.95
CA ARG A 135 4.82 21.22 5.95
C ARG A 135 5.33 19.79 5.78
N VAL A 136 5.49 19.32 4.56
CA VAL A 136 6.11 18.02 4.27
C VAL A 136 7.58 18.03 4.71
N ALA A 137 8.34 19.07 4.36
CA ALA A 137 9.73 19.23 4.78
C ALA A 137 9.90 19.28 6.31
N ARG A 138 9.01 19.98 7.04
CA ARG A 138 9.02 20.00 8.52
C ARG A 138 8.62 18.67 9.16
N ARG A 139 7.82 17.84 8.48
CA ARG A 139 7.41 16.51 8.99
C ARG A 139 8.48 15.47 8.70
N VAL A 140 9.20 15.58 7.58
CA VAL A 140 10.36 14.74 7.25
C VAL A 140 11.55 15.07 8.15
N GLY A 141 11.87 16.36 8.37
CA GLY A 141 12.98 16.76 9.24
C GLY A 141 12.78 16.43 10.73
N ARG A 142 11.52 16.38 11.21
CA ARG A 142 11.21 15.94 12.59
C ARG A 142 11.34 14.42 12.75
N PHE A 143 11.10 13.66 11.68
CA PHE A 143 11.26 12.20 11.69
C PHE A 143 12.75 11.80 11.72
N GLU A 144 13.63 12.57 11.07
CA GLU A 144 15.08 12.37 11.17
C GLU A 144 15.65 12.69 12.55
N SER A 145 15.16 13.73 13.24
CA SER A 145 15.58 14.02 14.62
C SER A 145 15.06 12.97 15.61
N ASP A 146 13.85 12.47 15.40
CA ASP A 146 13.23 11.43 16.24
C ASP A 146 13.80 10.01 15.98
N LEU A 147 14.70 9.84 15.01
CA LEU A 147 15.38 8.56 14.76
C LEU A 147 16.80 8.50 15.35
N ASN A 148 17.37 9.64 15.78
CA ASN A 148 18.72 9.67 16.35
C ASN A 148 18.77 9.02 17.74
N TRP A 149 17.74 9.14 18.58
CA TRP A 149 17.69 8.47 19.89
C TRP A 149 17.51 6.93 19.78
N VAL A 150 16.91 6.45 18.68
CA VAL A 150 16.76 5.00 18.42
C VAL A 150 18.09 4.37 17.98
N LYS A 151 19.01 5.16 17.39
CA LYS A 151 20.36 4.69 17.04
C LYS A 151 21.26 4.56 18.27
N GLU A 152 21.08 5.40 19.29
CA GLU A 152 21.86 5.33 20.54
C GLU A 152 21.45 4.15 21.44
N LEU A 153 20.17 3.76 21.45
CA LEU A 153 19.67 2.62 22.26
C LEU A 153 20.07 1.23 21.75
N LYS A 154 20.72 1.12 20.58
CA LYS A 154 21.23 -0.16 20.06
C LYS A 154 22.73 -0.37 20.30
N MET A 155 23.38 0.52 21.05
CA MET A 155 24.82 0.46 21.36
C MET A 155 25.14 0.39 22.86
N SER A 156 24.15 0.14 23.73
CA SER A 156 24.35 -0.15 25.16
C SER A 156 23.85 -1.54 25.53
#